data_AF-A0A5R9KK76-F1
#
_entry.id   AF-A0A5R9KK76-F1
#
_cell.length_a   1.000
_cell.length_b   1.000
_cell.length_c   1.000
_cell.angle_alpha   90.00
_cell.angle_beta   90.00
_cell.angle_gamma   90.00
#
_symmetry.space_group_name_H-M   'P 1'
#
loop_
_entity.id
_entity.type
_entity.pdbx_description
1 polymer ?
#
loop_
_entity_poly.entity_id
_entity_poly.type
_entity_poly.pdbx_seq_one_letter_code
_entity_poly.pdbx_strand_id
1 'polypeptide(L)'
;MKKFTSVILLLLISTASFAGRYVITEAYGKKLLTPAYFYVGNRNVWTLDYRNGTMQNYKILLRRPDEPECNIEAMDDKGIKFQMCITKEFGQESVITLKYKDATYELIGRYYAE
;
A
#
# COMPACT_ATOMS: atom_id res chain seq x y z
N MET A 1 1.86 -46.84 29.20
CA MET A 1 2.70 -45.72 28.71
C MET A 1 1.97 -45.07 27.52
N LYS A 2 1.31 -43.93 27.74
CA LYS A 2 0.57 -43.20 26.68
C LYS A 2 1.56 -42.31 25.93
N LYS A 3 1.80 -42.60 24.65
CA LYS A 3 2.62 -41.75 23.77
C LYS A 3 1.77 -40.54 23.38
N PHE A 4 2.15 -39.36 23.85
CA PHE A 4 1.61 -38.09 23.37
C PHE A 4 2.23 -37.79 22.01
N THR A 5 1.44 -37.97 20.95
CA THR A 5 1.82 -37.54 19.60
C THR A 5 1.66 -36.02 19.57
N SER A 6 2.78 -35.30 19.70
CA SER A 6 2.82 -33.86 19.56
C SER A 6 2.65 -33.51 18.08
N VAL A 7 1.43 -33.24 17.65
CA VAL A 7 1.14 -32.73 16.31
C VAL A 7 1.50 -31.24 16.31
N ILE A 8 2.72 -30.93 15.89
CA ILE A 8 3.12 -29.55 15.62
C ILE A 8 2.41 -29.14 14.33
N LEU A 9 1.29 -28.44 14.47
CA LEU A 9 0.59 -27.78 13.39
C LEU A 9 1.46 -26.61 12.91
N LEU A 10 2.31 -26.85 11.92
CA LEU A 10 2.95 -25.79 11.15
C LEU A 10 1.85 -25.03 10.40
N LEU A 11 1.35 -23.97 11.02
CA LEU A 11 0.58 -22.93 10.35
C LEU A 11 1.50 -22.31 9.30
N LEU A 12 1.37 -22.76 8.06
CA LEU A 12 1.81 -22.03 6.88
C LEU A 12 1.06 -20.69 6.91
N ILE A 13 1.72 -19.67 7.48
CA ILE A 13 1.29 -18.29 7.29
C ILE A 13 1.53 -18.02 5.81
N SER A 14 0.49 -18.25 5.01
CA SER A 14 0.41 -17.76 3.65
C SER A 14 0.64 -16.25 3.74
N THR A 15 1.86 -15.81 3.48
CA THR A 15 2.15 -14.40 3.20
C THR A 15 1.43 -14.11 1.89
N ALA A 16 0.15 -13.76 1.98
CA ALA A 16 -0.60 -13.31 0.83
C ALA A 16 0.23 -12.21 0.19
N SER A 17 0.69 -12.49 -1.02
CA SER A 17 1.49 -11.55 -1.81
C SER A 17 0.61 -10.34 -2.09
N PHE A 18 0.71 -9.33 -1.24
CA PHE A 18 0.14 -8.01 -1.50
C PHE A 18 1.05 -7.39 -2.56
N ALA A 19 0.84 -7.73 -3.82
CA ALA A 19 1.45 -7.10 -4.98
C ALA A 19 0.33 -6.82 -5.98
N GLY A 20 0.28 -5.60 -6.47
CA GLY A 20 -0.80 -5.15 -7.33
C GLY A 20 -0.75 -3.65 -7.54
N ARG A 21 -1.85 -3.12 -8.05
CA ARG A 21 -1.98 -1.69 -8.30
C ARG A 21 -3.33 -1.17 -7.86
N TYR A 22 -3.34 0.09 -7.44
CA TYR A 22 -4.56 0.87 -7.33
C TYR A 22 -4.75 1.70 -8.59
N VAL A 23 -5.97 1.68 -9.14
CA VAL A 23 -6.40 2.64 -10.16
C VAL A 23 -6.98 3.84 -9.43
N ILE A 24 -6.19 4.90 -9.32
CA ILE A 24 -6.48 6.12 -8.59
C ILE A 24 -7.33 7.05 -9.45
N THR A 25 -8.49 7.43 -8.94
CA THR A 25 -9.45 8.34 -9.60
C THR A 25 -9.46 9.73 -8.99
N GLU A 26 -8.96 9.88 -7.76
CA GLU A 26 -8.79 11.14 -7.06
C GLU A 26 -7.46 11.17 -6.32
N ALA A 27 -6.77 12.32 -6.38
CA ALA A 27 -5.54 12.56 -5.66
C ALA A 27 -5.56 13.96 -5.06
N TYR A 28 -5.19 14.07 -3.78
CA TYR A 28 -5.05 15.33 -3.06
C TYR A 28 -6.33 16.18 -3.05
N GLY A 29 -7.49 15.54 -2.87
CA GLY A 29 -8.80 16.18 -2.84
C GLY A 29 -9.32 16.62 -4.22
N LYS A 30 -8.72 16.11 -5.31
CA LYS A 30 -9.10 16.45 -6.68
C LYS A 30 -9.28 15.21 -7.54
N LYS A 31 -10.42 15.14 -8.22
CA LYS A 31 -10.67 14.13 -9.25
C LYS A 31 -9.67 14.27 -10.40
N LEU A 32 -9.10 13.15 -10.82
CA LEU A 32 -8.19 13.08 -11.95
C LEU A 32 -8.98 12.99 -13.26
N LEU A 33 -8.50 13.68 -14.30
CA LEU A 33 -9.07 13.58 -15.66
C LEU A 33 -8.78 12.20 -16.27
N THR A 34 -7.59 11.67 -16.02
CA THR A 34 -7.19 10.30 -16.39
C THR A 34 -6.78 9.57 -15.11
N PRO A 35 -7.31 8.36 -14.84
CA PRO A 35 -6.93 7.62 -13.65
C PRO A 35 -5.43 7.32 -13.63
N ALA A 36 -4.79 7.54 -12.48
CA ALA A 36 -3.38 7.20 -12.25
C ALA A 36 -3.25 5.75 -11.77
N TYR A 37 -2.05 5.17 -11.89
CA TYR A 37 -1.75 3.83 -11.38
C TYR A 37 -0.78 3.93 -10.21
N PHE A 38 -1.18 3.41 -9.06
CA PHE A 38 -0.32 3.31 -7.90
C PHE A 38 0.09 1.85 -7.68
N TYR A 39 1.31 1.52 -8.11
CA TYR A 39 1.88 0.19 -8.00
C TYR A 39 2.47 -0.02 -6.61
N VAL A 40 1.96 -1.01 -5.90
CA VAL A 40 2.31 -1.28 -4.50
C VAL A 40 2.73 -2.73 -4.31
N GLY A 41 3.23 -3.02 -3.12
CA GLY A 41 3.31 -4.38 -2.62
C GLY A 41 4.69 -4.85 -2.20
N ASN A 42 5.05 -6.07 -2.62
CA ASN A 42 6.36 -6.71 -2.36
C ASN A 42 7.52 -6.08 -3.17
N ARG A 43 7.52 -4.75 -3.30
CA ARG A 43 8.52 -3.95 -3.98
C ARG A 43 9.10 -2.93 -3.00
N ASN A 44 10.40 -2.68 -3.10
CA ASN A 44 11.09 -1.68 -2.27
C ASN A 44 10.76 -0.23 -2.68
N VAL A 45 10.15 -0.06 -3.86
CA VAL A 45 9.69 1.22 -4.37
C VAL A 45 8.25 1.04 -4.84
N TRP A 46 7.35 1.88 -4.30
CA TRP A 46 5.99 2.01 -4.78
C TRP A 46 5.92 3.23 -5.69
N THR A 47 5.21 3.13 -6.81
CA THR A 47 5.23 4.15 -7.86
C THR A 47 3.82 4.59 -8.20
N LEU A 48 3.59 5.89 -8.12
CA LEU A 48 2.39 6.55 -8.62
C LEU A 48 2.68 7.10 -10.02
N ASP A 49 2.15 6.43 -11.04
CA ASP A 49 2.20 6.85 -12.43
C ASP A 49 0.93 7.64 -12.77
N TYR A 50 1.07 8.94 -13.01
CA TYR A 50 -0.05 9.81 -13.39
C TYR A 50 -0.51 9.62 -14.84
N ARG A 51 0.15 8.74 -15.60
CA ARG A 51 -0.15 8.41 -17.01
C ARG A 51 -0.12 9.63 -17.93
N ASN A 52 0.69 10.62 -17.57
CA ASN A 52 0.96 11.83 -18.34
C ASN A 52 2.48 12.05 -18.52
N GLY A 53 3.29 11.01 -18.31
CA GLY A 53 4.75 11.07 -18.30
C GLY A 53 5.36 11.47 -16.95
N THR A 54 4.54 11.83 -15.96
CA THR A 54 5.00 12.10 -14.58
C THR A 54 4.82 10.86 -13.71
N MET A 55 5.87 10.52 -12.97
CA MET A 55 5.84 9.48 -11.95
C MET A 55 6.31 10.06 -10.62
N GLN A 56 5.73 9.58 -9.53
CA GLN A 56 6.19 9.83 -8.16
C GLN A 56 6.56 8.50 -7.54
N ASN A 57 7.82 8.35 -7.12
CA ASN A 57 8.27 7.16 -6.42
C ASN A 57 8.27 7.37 -4.92
N TYR A 58 8.03 6.27 -4.22
CA TYR A 58 8.05 6.17 -2.77
C TYR A 58 8.91 4.97 -2.39
N LYS A 59 10.13 5.22 -1.93
CA LYS A 59 11.01 4.19 -1.38
C LYS A 59 10.48 3.73 -0.03
N ILE A 60 10.15 2.45 0.09
CA ILE A 60 9.66 1.86 1.34
C ILE A 60 10.86 1.67 2.28
N LEU A 61 10.78 2.29 3.45
CA LEU A 61 11.80 2.25 4.49
C LEU A 61 11.47 1.20 5.55
N LEU A 62 10.20 1.13 5.93
CA LEU A 62 9.69 0.20 6.93
C LEU A 62 8.29 -0.25 6.55
N ARG A 63 8.04 -1.55 6.66
CA ARG A 63 6.70 -2.16 6.58
C ARG A 63 6.65 -3.30 7.57
N ARG A 64 5.70 -3.25 8.50
CA ARG A 64 5.57 -4.29 9.52
C ARG A 64 4.70 -5.43 8.99
N PRO A 65 5.10 -6.71 9.17
CA PRO A 65 4.33 -7.84 8.66
C PRO A 65 2.94 -8.01 9.29
N ASP A 66 2.76 -7.56 10.53
CA ASP A 66 1.49 -7.58 11.29
C ASP A 66 0.52 -6.48 10.85
N GLU A 67 1.03 -5.40 10.24
CA GLU A 67 0.25 -4.30 9.69
C GLU A 67 0.63 -4.03 8.23
N PRO A 68 0.42 -4.99 7.30
CA PRO A 68 1.00 -4.92 5.95
C PRO A 68 0.44 -3.79 5.08
N GLU A 69 -0.72 -3.24 5.44
CA GLU A 69 -1.43 -2.18 4.72
C GLU A 69 -1.32 -0.80 5.42
N CYS A 70 -0.76 -0.72 6.64
CA CYS A 70 -0.67 0.51 7.43
C CYS A 70 0.66 0.65 8.18
N ASN A 71 0.93 1.83 8.75
CA ASN A 71 2.21 2.13 9.41
C ASN A 71 3.44 1.88 8.50
N ILE A 72 3.25 2.06 7.19
CA ILE A 72 4.31 1.94 6.19
C ILE A 72 5.08 3.26 6.17
N GLU A 73 6.38 3.22 6.45
CA GLU A 73 7.24 4.39 6.29
C GLU A 73 7.81 4.39 4.87
N ALA A 74 7.65 5.51 4.17
CA ALA A 74 8.15 5.68 2.82
C ALA A 74 8.83 7.05 2.66
N MET A 75 9.72 7.17 1.68
CA MET A 75 10.39 8.42 1.31
C MET A 75 10.17 8.72 -0.15
N ASP A 76 9.75 9.94 -0.47
CA ASP A 76 9.57 10.38 -1.85
C ASP A 76 10.91 10.74 -2.53
N ASP A 77 10.85 11.06 -3.83
CA ASP A 77 12.03 11.44 -4.63
C ASP A 77 12.73 12.74 -4.14
N LYS A 78 12.07 13.53 -3.27
CA LYS A 78 12.61 14.77 -2.69
C LYS A 78 13.21 14.55 -1.30
N GLY A 79 13.21 13.31 -0.80
CA GLY A 79 13.69 12.97 0.55
C GLY A 79 12.66 13.22 1.66
N ILE A 80 11.40 13.51 1.32
CA ILE A 80 10.33 13.73 2.29
C ILE A 80 9.80 12.38 2.75
N LYS A 81 9.73 12.19 4.07
CA LYS A 81 9.20 10.97 4.66
C LYS A 81 7.69 11.08 4.89
N PHE A 82 6.98 10.01 4.56
CA PHE A 82 5.55 9.84 4.77
C PHE A 82 5.27 8.58 5.57
N GLN A 83 4.21 8.63 6.37
CA GLN A 83 3.57 7.43 6.90
C GLN A 83 2.36 7.13 6.02
N MET A 84 2.30 5.92 5.46
CA MET A 84 1.23 5.49 4.58
C MET A 84 0.32 4.47 5.27
N CYS A 85 -0.97 4.56 4.96
CA CYS A 85 -1.96 3.57 5.37
C CYS A 85 -3.05 3.46 4.31
N ILE A 86 -3.41 2.23 3.97
CA ILE A 86 -4.40 1.88 2.96
C ILE A 86 -5.62 1.33 3.68
N THR A 87 -6.73 2.03 3.58
CA THR A 87 -8.02 1.62 4.15
C THR A 87 -8.95 1.20 3.02
N LYS A 88 -9.57 0.02 3.14
CA LYS A 88 -10.60 -0.45 2.20
C LYS A 88 -11.95 0.08 2.63
N GLU A 89 -12.59 0.84 1.75
CA GLU A 89 -13.94 1.36 1.94
C GLU A 89 -14.98 0.43 1.32
N PHE A 90 -16.24 0.65 1.68
CA PHE A 90 -17.37 -0.11 1.12
C PHE A 90 -17.45 0.09 -0.40
N GLY A 91 -17.64 -0.99 -1.17
CA GLY A 91 -17.75 -0.89 -2.65
C GLY A 91 -16.44 -1.03 -3.45
N GLN A 92 -15.41 -1.65 -2.85
CA GLN A 92 -14.09 -1.93 -3.46
C GLN A 92 -13.22 -0.68 -3.70
N GLU A 93 -13.60 0.48 -3.18
CA GLU A 93 -12.74 1.65 -3.17
C GLU A 93 -11.77 1.56 -1.98
N SER A 94 -10.62 2.20 -2.11
CA SER A 94 -9.61 2.26 -1.06
C SER A 94 -9.07 3.67 -0.97
N VAL A 95 -8.87 4.12 0.25
CA VAL A 95 -8.24 5.40 0.57
C VAL A 95 -6.81 5.10 0.99
N ILE A 96 -5.85 5.59 0.22
CA ILE A 96 -4.43 5.58 0.56
C ILE A 96 -4.11 6.94 1.17
N THR A 97 -3.85 6.95 2.47
CA THR A 97 -3.43 8.14 3.20
C THR A 97 -1.91 8.26 3.17
N LEU A 98 -1.40 9.47 2.95
CA LEU A 98 -0.01 9.85 3.04
C LEU A 98 0.10 10.96 4.08
N LYS A 99 0.60 10.64 5.27
CA LYS A 99 0.76 11.60 6.37
C LYS A 99 2.16 12.19 6.38
N TYR A 100 2.24 13.52 6.43
CA TYR A 100 3.48 14.28 6.59
C TYR A 100 3.27 15.39 7.62
N LYS A 101 3.96 15.29 8.76
CA LYS A 101 3.75 16.18 9.92
C LYS A 101 2.25 16.24 10.26
N ASP A 102 1.65 17.43 10.27
CA ASP A 102 0.23 17.65 10.57
C ASP A 102 -0.67 17.58 9.33
N ALA A 103 -0.11 17.34 8.14
CA ALA A 103 -0.85 17.24 6.89
C ALA A 103 -1.15 15.78 6.54
N THR A 104 -2.37 15.54 6.05
CA THR A 104 -2.79 14.27 5.46
C THR A 104 -3.19 14.51 4.01
N TYR A 105 -2.64 13.69 3.13
CA TYR A 105 -2.94 13.66 1.71
C TYR A 105 -3.59 12.33 1.37
N GLU A 106 -4.53 12.32 0.44
CA GLU A 106 -5.28 11.12 0.09
C GLU A 106 -5.17 10.82 -1.40
N LEU A 107 -5.05 9.52 -1.70
CA LEU A 107 -5.27 8.96 -3.02
C LEU A 107 -6.45 7.99 -2.90
N ILE A 108 -7.44 8.13 -3.77
CA ILE A 108 -8.64 7.30 -3.75
C ILE A 108 -8.67 6.47 -5.02
N GLY A 109 -8.84 5.15 -4.88
CA GLY A 109 -8.88 4.26 -6.03
C GLY A 109 -9.23 2.82 -5.70
N ARG A 110 -9.33 1.99 -6.73
CA ARG A 110 -9.67 0.56 -6.60
C ARG A 110 -8.45 -0.33 -6.78
N TYR A 111 -8.31 -1.34 -5.93
CA TYR A 111 -7.25 -2.33 -6.01
C TYR A 111 -7.48 -3.37 -7.12
N TYR A 112 -6.41 -3.73 -7.81
CA TYR A 112 -6.32 -4.84 -8.75
C TYR A 112 -5.06 -5.64 -8.44
N ALA A 113 -5.23 -6.93 -8.17
CA ALA A 113 -4.12 -7.86 -7.99
C ALA A 113 -3.36 -8.05 -9.31
N GLU A 114 -2.04 -8.25 -9.21
CA GLU A 114 -1.16 -8.63 -10.33
C GLU A 114 -0.69 -10.08 -10.21
#